data_AF-A0A6J4VY57-F1
#
_entry.id   AF-A0A6J4VY57-F1
#
_cell.length_a   1.000
_cell.length_b   1.000
_cell.length_c   1.000
_cell.angle_alpha   90.00
_cell.angle_beta   90.00
_cell.angle_gamma   90.00
#
_symmetry.space_group_name_H-M   'P 1'
#
loop_
_entity.id
_entity.type
_entity.pdbx_description
1 polymer ?
#
loop_
_entity_poly.entity_id
_entity_poly.type
_entity_poly.pdbx_seq_one_letter_code
_entity_poly.pdbx_strand_id
1 'polypeptide(L)'
;MEPWQKDFLQMIEGITSEAEQFLDGVLEVVEEIATDIDQLLTEAIVPVVEICLGLETVVGDATQPIIQTVQPMIEEHSACIGCRHYYGQVHGDNLLICAMHPYGWDEDACPDWQSTWPEKH
;
A
#
# COMPACT_ATOMS: atom_id res chain seq x y z
N MET A 1 -7.54 -69.95 16.10
CA MET A 1 -8.34 -68.72 16.22
C MET A 1 -9.77 -69.15 16.43
N GLU A 2 -10.41 -68.69 17.50
CA GLU A 2 -11.79 -69.05 17.80
C GLU A 2 -12.76 -68.36 16.83
N PRO A 3 -13.96 -68.92 16.56
CA PRO A 3 -14.91 -68.38 15.58
C PRO A 3 -15.25 -66.91 15.81
N TRP A 4 -15.51 -66.53 17.07
CA TRP A 4 -15.88 -65.17 17.46
C TRP A 4 -14.79 -64.13 17.16
N GLN A 5 -13.51 -64.53 17.13
CA GLN A 5 -12.40 -63.61 16.83
C GLN A 5 -12.37 -63.22 15.36
N LYS A 6 -12.81 -64.12 14.46
CA LYS A 6 -12.88 -63.84 13.03
C LYS A 6 -14.05 -62.90 12.71
N ASP A 7 -15.19 -63.14 13.33
CA ASP A 7 -16.38 -62.30 13.15
C ASP A 7 -16.14 -60.87 13.63
N PHE A 8 -15.43 -60.72 14.77
CA PHE A 8 -15.05 -59.41 15.30
C PHE A 8 -14.05 -58.66 14.38
N LEU A 9 -13.06 -59.35 13.81
CA LEU A 9 -12.10 -58.75 12.89
C LEU A 9 -12.76 -58.28 11.60
N GLN A 10 -13.66 -59.07 11.01
CA GLN A 10 -14.40 -58.68 9.81
C GLN A 10 -15.27 -57.44 10.05
N MET A 11 -15.89 -57.33 11.21
CA MET A 11 -16.66 -56.15 11.58
C MET A 11 -15.77 -54.90 11.68
N ILE A 12 -14.60 -55.00 12.32
CA ILE A 12 -13.65 -53.88 12.40
C ILE A 12 -13.12 -53.48 11.02
N GLU A 13 -12.79 -54.44 10.16
CA GLU A 13 -12.35 -54.17 8.78
C GLU A 13 -13.43 -53.43 7.98
N GLY A 14 -14.70 -53.83 8.12
CA GLY A 14 -15.83 -53.12 7.51
C GLY A 14 -15.94 -51.67 8.00
N ILE A 15 -15.91 -51.46 9.32
CA ILE A 15 -15.98 -50.12 9.92
C ILE A 15 -14.78 -49.25 9.49
N THR A 16 -13.58 -49.82 9.42
CA THR A 16 -12.37 -49.10 9.02
C THR A 16 -12.45 -48.69 7.55
N SER A 17 -12.90 -49.58 6.66
CA SER A 17 -13.09 -49.28 5.24
C SER A 17 -14.15 -48.20 5.02
N GLU A 18 -15.26 -48.23 5.77
CA GLU A 18 -16.30 -47.20 5.70
C GLU A 18 -15.79 -45.84 6.21
N ALA A 19 -14.98 -45.85 7.28
CA ALA A 19 -14.37 -44.64 7.81
C ALA A 19 -13.36 -44.01 6.84
N GLU A 20 -12.54 -44.81 6.15
CA GLU A 20 -11.62 -44.33 5.10
C GLU A 20 -12.39 -43.68 3.96
N GLN A 21 -13.44 -44.33 3.46
CA GLN A 21 -14.25 -43.82 2.36
C GLN A 21 -14.98 -42.52 2.72
N PHE A 22 -15.40 -42.37 3.97
CA PHE A 22 -15.94 -41.12 4.48
C PHE A 22 -14.88 -40.00 4.52
N LEU A 23 -13.68 -40.30 5.02
CA LEU A 23 -12.59 -39.32 5.08
C LEU A 23 -12.15 -38.85 3.69
N ASP A 24 -12.10 -39.75 2.71
CA ASP A 24 -11.83 -39.38 1.31
C ASP A 24 -12.88 -38.42 0.76
N GLY A 25 -14.17 -38.70 1.02
CA GLY A 25 -15.25 -37.79 0.61
C GLY A 25 -15.20 -36.43 1.32
N VAL A 26 -14.78 -36.39 2.59
CA VAL A 26 -14.58 -35.12 3.31
C VAL A 26 -13.40 -34.35 2.73
N LEU A 27 -12.29 -35.03 2.42
CA LEU A 27 -11.11 -34.41 1.81
C LEU A 27 -11.46 -33.77 0.46
N GLU A 28 -12.19 -34.47 -0.40
CA GLU A 28 -12.61 -33.95 -1.71
C GLU A 28 -13.44 -32.67 -1.57
N VAL A 29 -14.40 -32.63 -0.65
CA VAL A 29 -15.21 -31.44 -0.38
C VAL A 29 -14.37 -30.29 0.18
N VAL A 30 -13.40 -30.58 1.06
CA VAL A 30 -12.50 -29.55 1.60
C VAL A 30 -11.61 -28.96 0.52
N GLU A 31 -11.10 -29.78 -0.41
CA GLU A 31 -10.29 -29.31 -1.54
C GLU A 31 -11.12 -28.43 -2.51
N GLU A 32 -12.37 -28.81 -2.78
CA GLU A 32 -13.31 -28.00 -3.56
C GLU A 32 -13.54 -26.64 -2.89
N ILE A 33 -13.90 -26.63 -1.60
CA ILE A 33 -14.12 -25.39 -0.83
C ILE A 33 -12.86 -24.52 -0.81
N ALA A 34 -11.68 -25.11 -0.63
CA ALA A 34 -10.43 -24.35 -0.62
C ALA A 34 -10.18 -23.66 -1.97
N THR A 35 -10.47 -24.35 -3.08
CA THR A 35 -10.33 -23.81 -4.43
C THR A 35 -11.34 -22.68 -4.69
N ASP A 36 -12.60 -22.87 -4.30
CA ASP A 36 -13.65 -21.87 -4.42
C ASP A 36 -13.35 -20.60 -3.62
N ILE A 37 -12.82 -20.77 -2.39
CA ILE A 37 -12.40 -19.63 -1.56
C ILE A 37 -11.25 -18.87 -2.21
N ASP A 38 -10.25 -19.57 -2.75
CA ASP A 38 -9.09 -18.94 -3.40
C ASP A 38 -9.52 -18.14 -4.64
N GLN A 39 -10.42 -18.71 -5.44
CA GLN A 39 -10.98 -18.04 -6.60
C GLN A 39 -11.80 -16.80 -6.21
N LEU A 40 -12.69 -16.92 -5.21
CA LEU A 40 -13.50 -15.81 -4.73
C LEU A 40 -12.63 -14.68 -4.14
N LEU A 41 -11.58 -15.04 -3.40
CA LEU A 41 -10.63 -14.08 -2.83
C LEU A 41 -9.89 -13.34 -3.94
N THR A 42 -9.43 -14.07 -4.96
CA THR A 42 -8.70 -13.50 -6.10
C THR A 42 -9.60 -12.53 -6.89
N GLU A 43 -10.82 -12.95 -7.24
CA GLU A 43 -11.77 -12.13 -7.99
C GLU A 43 -12.20 -10.87 -7.21
N ALA A 44 -12.27 -10.93 -5.88
CA ALA A 44 -12.65 -9.78 -5.05
C ALA A 44 -11.49 -8.83 -4.77
N ILE A 45 -10.29 -9.35 -4.44
CA ILE A 45 -9.18 -8.54 -3.92
C ILE A 45 -8.33 -7.94 -5.04
N VAL A 46 -7.99 -8.71 -6.08
CA VAL A 46 -7.12 -8.25 -7.17
C VAL A 46 -7.57 -6.91 -7.77
N PRO A 47 -8.84 -6.72 -8.20
CA PRO A 47 -9.25 -5.47 -8.81
C PRO A 47 -9.20 -4.28 -7.84
N VAL A 48 -9.45 -4.50 -6.55
CA VAL A 48 -9.36 -3.45 -5.53
C VAL A 48 -7.91 -3.00 -5.36
N VAL A 49 -6.97 -3.94 -5.28
CA VAL A 49 -5.53 -3.65 -5.17
C VAL A 49 -5.03 -2.89 -6.39
N GLU A 50 -5.41 -3.32 -7.60
CA GLU A 50 -5.05 -2.61 -8.83
C GLU A 50 -5.55 -1.17 -8.85
N ILE A 51 -6.80 -0.93 -8.44
CA ILE A 51 -7.36 0.43 -8.35
C ILE A 51 -6.59 1.26 -7.32
N CYS A 52 -6.29 0.71 -6.15
CA CYS A 52 -5.54 1.42 -5.10
C CYS A 52 -4.15 1.83 -5.58
N LEU A 53 -3.39 0.91 -6.21
CA LEU A 53 -2.07 1.20 -6.75
C LEU A 53 -2.12 2.22 -7.89
N GLY A 54 -3.12 2.11 -8.77
CA GLY A 54 -3.36 3.07 -9.84
C GLY A 54 -3.66 4.47 -9.29
N LEU A 55 -4.48 4.57 -8.24
CA LEU A 55 -4.82 5.83 -7.60
C LEU A 55 -3.61 6.44 -6.87
N GLU A 56 -2.81 5.65 -6.15
CA GLU A 56 -1.58 6.12 -5.51
C GLU A 56 -0.63 6.78 -6.51
N THR A 57 -0.47 6.15 -7.69
CA THR A 57 0.36 6.70 -8.77
C THR A 57 -0.20 8.03 -9.28
N VAL A 58 -1.49 8.08 -9.60
CA VAL A 58 -2.13 9.31 -10.12
C VAL A 58 -2.09 10.45 -9.08
N VAL A 59 -2.33 10.15 -7.81
CA VAL A 59 -2.26 11.14 -6.72
C VAL A 59 -0.83 11.60 -6.52
N GLY A 60 0.15 10.69 -6.50
CA GLY A 60 1.56 11.00 -6.40
C GLY A 60 1.98 11.99 -7.49
N ASP A 61 1.70 11.67 -8.75
CA ASP A 61 2.06 12.52 -9.90
C ASP A 61 1.34 13.88 -9.86
N ALA A 62 0.05 13.90 -9.53
CA ALA A 62 -0.73 15.13 -9.46
C ALA A 62 -0.31 16.04 -8.31
N THR A 63 0.21 15.48 -7.22
CA THR A 63 0.60 16.23 -6.01
C THR A 63 2.09 16.51 -5.91
N GLN A 64 2.95 15.90 -6.74
CA GLN A 64 4.39 16.22 -6.85
C GLN A 64 4.69 17.73 -6.80
N PRO A 65 4.06 18.60 -7.62
CA PRO A 65 4.37 20.03 -7.58
C PRO A 65 3.97 20.69 -6.25
N ILE A 66 2.93 20.18 -5.59
CA ILE A 66 2.47 20.69 -4.28
C ILE A 66 3.43 20.22 -3.18
N ILE A 67 3.80 18.94 -3.16
CA ILE A 67 4.72 18.36 -2.18
C ILE A 67 6.11 19.02 -2.29
N GLN A 68 6.64 19.16 -3.50
CA GLN A 68 7.98 19.70 -3.72
C GLN A 68 8.10 21.22 -3.51
N THR A 69 6.98 21.95 -3.64
CA THR A 69 6.99 23.42 -3.51
C THR A 69 6.44 23.85 -2.16
N VAL A 70 5.24 23.39 -1.80
CA VAL A 70 4.46 23.95 -0.68
C VAL A 70 4.91 23.38 0.66
N GLN A 71 5.21 22.08 0.72
CA GLN A 71 5.59 21.42 1.97
C GLN A 71 6.91 21.97 2.57
N PRO A 72 8.02 22.08 1.81
CA PRO A 72 9.24 22.69 2.34
C PRO A 72 9.07 24.16 2.68
N MET A 73 8.15 24.89 2.01
CA MET A 73 7.85 26.27 2.36
C MET A 73 7.11 26.40 3.70
N ILE A 74 6.25 25.45 4.06
CA ILE A 74 5.44 25.53 5.29
C ILE A 74 6.20 24.96 6.51
N GLU A 75 6.98 23.89 6.32
CA GLU A 75 7.54 23.13 7.43
C GLU A 75 9.01 23.46 7.73
N GLU A 76 9.83 23.78 6.72
CA GLU A 76 11.29 23.99 6.90
C GLU A 76 11.78 25.39 6.51
N HIS A 77 11.15 26.05 5.53
CA HIS A 77 11.65 27.29 4.92
C HIS A 77 10.59 28.39 4.84
N SER A 78 9.92 28.64 5.98
CA SER A 78 8.84 29.63 6.10
C SER A 78 9.28 31.05 5.71
N ALA A 79 10.54 31.42 5.95
CA ALA A 79 11.12 32.70 5.55
C ALA A 79 11.15 32.94 4.02
N CYS A 80 10.97 31.89 3.22
CA CYS A 80 10.95 31.95 1.77
C CYS A 80 9.52 32.03 1.19
N ILE A 81 8.47 31.99 2.03
CA ILE A 81 7.08 32.08 1.59
C ILE A 81 6.82 33.42 0.88
N GLY A 82 6.32 33.36 -0.36
CA GLY A 82 5.98 34.55 -1.14
C GLY A 82 7.16 35.34 -1.70
N CYS A 83 8.39 34.81 -1.54
CA CYS A 83 9.58 35.45 -2.09
C CYS A 83 9.63 35.33 -3.63
N ARG A 84 9.98 36.42 -4.31
CA ARG A 84 10.17 36.50 -5.76
C ARG A 84 11.34 35.64 -6.25
N HIS A 85 12.28 35.34 -5.38
CA HIS A 85 13.45 34.51 -5.68
C HIS A 85 13.23 33.02 -5.36
N TYR A 86 12.04 32.63 -4.91
CA TYR A 86 11.71 31.23 -4.66
C TYR A 86 11.79 30.40 -5.94
N TYR A 87 12.39 29.21 -5.84
CA TYR A 87 12.64 28.32 -6.97
C TYR A 87 11.94 26.97 -6.81
N GLY A 88 12.12 26.28 -5.68
CA GLY A 88 11.35 25.08 -5.31
C GLY A 88 11.48 23.88 -6.26
N GLN A 89 12.65 23.63 -6.84
CA GLN A 89 12.84 22.50 -7.75
C GLN A 89 13.90 21.52 -7.24
N VAL A 90 13.65 20.23 -7.43
CA VAL A 90 14.58 19.16 -7.08
C VAL A 90 15.52 18.87 -8.26
N HIS A 91 16.82 18.83 -7.98
CA HIS A 91 17.86 18.43 -8.93
C HIS A 91 18.58 17.19 -8.38
N GLY A 92 18.23 16.01 -8.88
CA GLY A 92 18.70 14.75 -8.31
C GLY A 92 18.09 14.53 -6.92
N ASP A 93 18.93 14.45 -5.90
CA ASP A 93 18.50 14.28 -4.50
C ASP A 93 18.46 15.60 -3.70
N ASN A 94 18.74 16.74 -4.34
CA ASN A 94 18.80 18.04 -3.65
C ASN A 94 17.64 18.95 -4.07
N LEU A 95 16.83 19.38 -3.10
CA LEU A 95 15.85 20.46 -3.29
C LEU A 95 16.55 21.82 -3.25
N LEU A 96 16.37 22.62 -4.31
CA LEU A 96 16.83 23.99 -4.35
C LEU A 96 15.66 24.94 -4.09
N ILE A 97 15.71 25.66 -2.97
CA ILE A 97 14.58 26.44 -2.44
C ILE A 97 14.52 27.84 -3.03
N CYS A 98 15.65 28.55 -3.12
CA CYS A 98 15.70 29.94 -3.55
C CYS A 98 16.92 30.20 -4.45
N ALA A 99 16.77 31.08 -5.43
CA ALA A 99 17.84 31.47 -6.35
C ALA A 99 18.98 32.25 -5.65
N MET A 100 18.69 32.93 -4.53
CA MET A 100 19.68 33.65 -3.72
C MET A 100 20.26 32.79 -2.60
N HIS A 101 19.43 31.93 -2.01
CA HIS A 101 19.80 31.00 -0.95
C HIS A 101 19.40 29.57 -1.34
N PRO A 102 20.29 28.80 -1.99
CA PRO A 102 19.96 27.48 -2.56
C PRO A 102 19.29 26.52 -1.57
N TYR A 103 19.66 26.59 -0.29
CA TYR A 103 19.13 25.74 0.78
C TYR A 103 18.12 26.46 1.70
N GLY A 104 17.59 27.60 1.26
CA GLY A 104 16.71 28.44 2.08
C GLY A 104 17.48 29.33 3.05
N TRP A 105 16.72 30.14 3.79
CA TRP A 105 17.23 31.00 4.85
C TRP A 105 16.73 30.45 6.19
N ASP A 106 17.63 30.27 7.16
CA ASP A 106 17.34 29.54 8.40
C ASP A 106 16.66 30.40 9.48
N GLU A 107 16.75 31.73 9.39
CA GLU A 107 16.11 32.63 10.35
C GLU A 107 14.69 33.03 9.90
N ASP A 108 13.96 33.71 10.77
CA ASP A 108 12.54 34.05 10.57
C ASP A 108 12.27 34.94 9.32
N ALA A 109 13.26 35.71 8.85
CA ALA A 109 13.10 36.64 7.75
C ALA A 109 14.31 36.64 6.80
N CYS A 110 14.07 36.32 5.54
CA CYS A 110 15.09 36.33 4.49
C CYS A 110 15.52 37.76 4.13
N PRO A 111 16.83 38.08 4.09
CA PRO A 111 17.33 39.42 3.79
C PRO A 111 17.05 39.85 2.33
N ASP A 112 16.96 38.89 1.42
CA ASP A 112 16.68 39.09 -0.01
C ASP A 112 15.19 38.92 -0.36
N TRP A 113 14.31 38.96 0.65
CA TRP A 113 12.88 38.75 0.46
C TRP A 113 12.24 39.90 -0.31
N GLN A 114 11.57 39.57 -1.41
CA GLN A 114 10.74 40.48 -2.18
C GLN A 114 9.41 39.81 -2.49
N SER A 115 8.29 40.51 -2.33
CA SER A 115 6.96 39.92 -2.55
C SER A 115 6.68 39.65 -4.03
N THR A 116 6.08 38.50 -4.36
CA THR A 116 5.38 38.28 -5.64
C THR A 116 3.94 38.79 -5.65
N TRP A 117 3.39 39.09 -4.47
CA TRP A 117 2.04 39.61 -4.31
C TRP A 117 2.00 41.10 -4.63
N PRO A 118 0.98 41.59 -5.36
CA PRO A 118 0.80 43.01 -5.61
C PRO A 118 0.58 43.73 -4.27
N GLU A 119 1.34 44.80 -4.04
CA GLU A 119 1.09 45.68 -2.91
C GLU A 119 -0.30 46.28 -3.04
N LYS A 120 -1.13 46.13 -2.00
CA LYS A 120 -2.41 46.86 -1.95
C LYS A 120 -2.10 48.33 -1.73
N HIS A 121 -2.22 49.12 -2.79
CA HIS A 121 -2.25 50.59 -2.71
C HIS A 121 -3.47 51.08 -1.93
#